data_AF-A0A0C2G092-F1
#
_entry.id   AF-A0A0C2G092-F1
#
_cell.length_a   1.000
_cell.length_b   1.000
_cell.length_c   1.000
_cell.angle_alpha   90.00
_cell.angle_beta   90.00
_cell.angle_gamma   90.00
#
_symmetry.space_group_name_H-M   'P 1'
#
loop_
_entity.id
_entity.type
_entity.pdbx_description
1 polymer ?
#
loop_
_entity_poly.entity_id
_entity_poly.type
_entity_poly.pdbx_seq_one_letter_code
_entity_poly.pdbx_strand_id
1 'polypeptide(L)'
;EHYVDVIRSTEVTEIKDQADGLTLCLSNGSSVDCNFVIWATGVTPSTKVWRDNCEELKISSTDGGIVVDDSLRTSVADVYACGDMRLWTQARQMGDYCARSMMANGDVDIDFCFELFTHTTTFFGYKGFLPKSERLNSA
;
A
#
# COMPACT_ATOMS: atom_id res chain seq x y z
N GLU A 1 -2.91 -31.88 -5.02
CA GLU A 1 -2.32 -31.28 -6.23
C GLU A 1 -3.14 -30.05 -6.57
N HIS A 2 -2.54 -28.87 -6.62
CA HIS A 2 -3.26 -27.63 -6.95
C HIS A 2 -2.77 -27.11 -8.30
N TYR A 3 -3.72 -26.77 -9.17
CA TYR A 3 -3.56 -26.38 -10.58
C TYR A 3 -2.98 -24.96 -10.77
N VAL A 4 -2.00 -24.56 -9.96
CA VAL A 4 -1.39 -23.22 -10.05
C VAL A 4 0.06 -23.34 -10.47
N ASP A 5 0.35 -22.84 -11.66
CA ASP A 5 1.72 -22.69 -12.15
C ASP A 5 2.34 -21.43 -11.57
N VAL A 6 3.47 -21.60 -10.88
CA VAL A 6 4.23 -20.50 -10.27
C VAL A 6 5.48 -20.25 -11.09
N ILE A 7 5.45 -19.18 -11.89
CA ILE A 7 6.60 -18.73 -12.69
C ILE A 7 7.31 -17.62 -11.91
N ARG A 8 8.59 -17.83 -11.59
CA ARG A 8 9.40 -16.90 -10.76
C ARG A 8 10.55 -16.33 -11.56
N SER A 9 11.21 -15.33 -10.97
CA SER A 9 12.41 -14.70 -11.55
C SER A 9 12.20 -14.19 -12.97
N THR A 10 10.98 -13.72 -13.25
CA THR A 10 10.60 -13.15 -14.53
C THR A 10 9.64 -11.99 -14.32
N GLU A 11 9.58 -11.12 -15.31
CA GLU A 11 8.73 -9.94 -15.35
C GLU A 11 7.89 -10.00 -16.63
N VAL A 12 6.67 -9.51 -16.57
CA VAL A 12 5.85 -9.31 -17.77
C VAL A 12 6.36 -8.05 -18.47
N THR A 13 6.88 -8.21 -19.68
CA THR A 13 7.47 -7.11 -20.47
C THR A 13 6.49 -6.51 -21.47
N GLU A 14 5.53 -7.31 -21.94
CA GLU A 14 4.52 -6.90 -22.93
C GLU A 14 3.25 -7.73 -22.76
N ILE A 15 2.09 -7.14 -23.04
CA ILE A 15 0.80 -7.82 -23.13
C ILE A 15 0.25 -7.56 -24.53
N LYS A 16 -0.04 -8.63 -25.27
CA LYS A 16 -0.58 -8.57 -26.64
C LYS A 16 -2.02 -9.04 -26.66
N ASP A 17 -2.90 -8.25 -27.26
CA ASP A 17 -4.26 -8.67 -27.57
C ASP A 17 -4.25 -9.69 -28.73
N GLN A 18 -5.01 -10.76 -28.56
CA GLN A 18 -5.27 -11.79 -29.57
C GLN A 18 -6.78 -11.86 -29.86
N ALA A 19 -7.17 -12.59 -30.91
CA ALA A 19 -8.58 -12.74 -31.26
C ALA A 19 -9.43 -13.40 -30.15
N ASP A 20 -8.83 -14.24 -29.31
CA ASP A 20 -9.48 -15.06 -28.28
C ASP A 20 -8.85 -14.92 -26.87
N GLY A 21 -7.98 -13.93 -26.66
CA GLY A 21 -7.35 -13.72 -25.36
C GLY A 21 -6.16 -12.76 -25.39
N LEU A 22 -5.23 -13.01 -24.48
CA LEU A 22 -4.03 -12.21 -24.23
C LEU A 22 -2.81 -13.11 -24.25
N THR A 23 -1.73 -12.64 -24.85
CA THR A 23 -0.40 -13.26 -24.73
C THR A 23 0.49 -12.34 -23.89
N LEU A 24 0.95 -12.85 -22.74
CA LEU A 24 1.95 -12.21 -21.89
C LEU A 24 3.35 -12.60 -22.39
N CYS A 25 4.19 -11.62 -22.73
CA CYS A 25 5.61 -11.86 -22.99
C CYS A 25 6.41 -11.67 -21.70
N LEU A 26 7.31 -12.61 -21.43
CA LEU A 26 8.10 -12.65 -20.20
C LEU A 26 9.57 -12.28 -20.47
N SER A 27 10.22 -11.69 -19.47
CA SER A 27 11.62 -11.22 -19.58
C SER A 27 12.64 -12.34 -19.85
N ASN A 28 12.27 -13.59 -19.59
CA ASN A 28 13.09 -14.78 -19.89
C ASN A 28 12.93 -15.28 -21.34
N GLY A 29 12.12 -14.61 -22.17
CA GLY A 29 11.84 -14.96 -23.56
C GLY A 29 10.68 -15.93 -23.77
N SER A 30 10.07 -16.46 -22.70
CA SER A 30 8.85 -17.28 -22.80
C SER A 30 7.58 -16.43 -22.89
N SER A 31 6.45 -17.08 -23.20
CA SER A 31 5.14 -16.44 -23.24
C SER A 31 4.07 -17.27 -22.51
N VAL A 32 3.03 -16.61 -22.02
CA VAL A 32 1.86 -17.23 -21.39
C VAL A 32 0.60 -16.71 -22.06
N ASP A 33 -0.22 -17.62 -22.58
CA ASP A 33 -1.54 -17.29 -23.13
C ASP A 33 -2.61 -17.40 -22.03
N CYS A 34 -3.50 -16.41 -21.96
CA CYS A 34 -4.57 -16.35 -20.95
C CYS A 34 -5.78 -15.55 -21.45
N ASN A 35 -6.93 -15.69 -20.78
CA ASN A 35 -8.15 -14.92 -21.13
C ASN A 35 -8.34 -13.66 -20.27
N PHE A 36 -7.63 -13.54 -19.14
CA PHE A 36 -7.66 -12.37 -18.28
C PHE A 36 -6.36 -12.26 -17.47
N VAL A 37 -6.04 -11.03 -17.04
CA VAL A 37 -4.87 -10.72 -16.21
C VAL A 37 -5.36 -10.00 -14.95
N ILE A 38 -4.83 -10.39 -13.79
CA ILE A 38 -4.99 -9.65 -12.54
C ILE A 38 -3.66 -8.99 -12.22
N TRP A 39 -3.65 -7.65 -12.15
CA TRP A 39 -2.48 -6.88 -11.79
C TRP A 39 -2.41 -6.68 -10.28
N ALA A 40 -1.51 -7.41 -9.61
CA ALA A 40 -1.33 -7.36 -8.15
C ALA A 40 0.12 -7.03 -7.75
N THR A 41 0.82 -6.18 -8.52
CA THR A 41 2.25 -5.87 -8.30
C THR A 41 2.50 -4.79 -7.24
N GLY A 42 1.47 -4.33 -6.54
CA GLY A 42 1.55 -3.28 -5.53
C GLY A 42 0.62 -2.10 -5.83
N VAL A 43 0.69 -1.08 -4.97
CA VAL A 43 -0.11 0.15 -5.04
C VAL A 43 0.80 1.36 -4.88
N THR A 44 0.37 2.51 -5.39
CA THR A 44 1.05 3.80 -5.24
C THR A 44 0.13 4.78 -4.50
N PRO A 45 0.61 5.55 -3.51
CA PRO A 45 -0.20 6.53 -2.81
C PRO A 45 -0.83 7.57 -3.76
N SER A 46 -2.14 7.79 -3.63
CA SER A 46 -2.89 8.75 -4.45
C SER A 46 -2.80 10.17 -3.88
N THR A 47 -1.60 10.76 -3.90
CA THR A 47 -1.34 12.07 -3.28
C THR A 47 -1.44 13.24 -4.25
N LYS A 48 -1.43 12.96 -5.56
CA LYS A 48 -1.45 13.96 -6.63
C LYS A 48 -2.64 14.92 -6.54
N VAL A 49 -3.84 14.39 -6.28
CA VAL A 49 -5.08 15.19 -6.22
C VAL A 49 -5.02 16.31 -5.18
N TRP A 50 -4.29 16.09 -4.08
CA TRP A 50 -4.11 17.06 -3.00
C TRP A 50 -2.91 17.97 -3.28
N ARG A 51 -1.80 17.38 -3.74
CA ARG A 51 -0.55 18.09 -4.03
C ARG A 51 -0.73 19.16 -5.11
N ASP A 52 -1.39 18.83 -6.21
CA ASP A 52 -1.44 19.69 -7.41
C ASP A 52 -2.01 21.08 -7.10
N ASN A 53 -2.82 21.21 -6.04
CA ASN A 53 -3.44 22.48 -5.62
C ASN A 53 -2.93 22.98 -4.26
N CYS A 54 -1.91 22.35 -3.67
CA CYS A 54 -1.38 22.71 -2.35
C CYS A 54 0.11 22.42 -2.28
N GLU A 55 0.94 23.42 -2.58
CA GLU A 55 2.41 23.31 -2.53
C GLU A 55 2.95 23.15 -1.09
N GLU A 56 2.21 23.64 -0.10
CA GLU A 56 2.59 23.59 1.33
C GLU A 56 2.48 22.19 1.94
N LEU A 57 1.64 21.31 1.38
CA LEU A 57 1.59 19.90 1.78
C LEU A 57 3.04 19.33 1.68
N LYS A 58 3.39 18.21 2.30
CA LYS A 58 4.70 17.55 2.09
C LYS A 58 4.47 16.13 1.63
N ILE A 59 5.10 15.73 0.53
CA ILE A 59 5.08 14.36 0.02
C ILE A 59 6.45 13.75 0.30
N SER A 60 6.45 12.52 0.79
CA SER A 60 7.65 11.71 1.01
C SER A 60 8.30 11.40 -0.34
N SER A 61 9.59 11.70 -0.45
CA SER A 61 10.39 11.36 -1.63
C SER A 61 10.69 9.86 -1.76
N THR A 62 10.44 9.08 -0.70
CA THR A 62 10.74 7.64 -0.66
C THR A 62 9.59 6.79 -1.19
N ASP A 63 8.36 7.09 -0.78
CA ASP A 63 7.18 6.25 -1.06
C ASP A 63 6.02 7.03 -1.71
N GLY A 64 6.12 8.35 -1.84
CA GLY A 64 5.07 9.19 -2.43
C GLY A 64 3.87 9.45 -1.51
N GLY A 65 3.92 9.04 -0.24
CA GLY A 65 2.89 9.29 0.76
C GLY A 65 2.87 10.73 1.28
N ILE A 66 1.76 11.14 1.89
CA ILE A 66 1.69 12.43 2.61
C ILE A 66 2.52 12.28 3.88
N VAL A 67 3.46 13.21 4.09
CA VAL A 67 4.28 13.27 5.30
C VAL A 67 3.41 13.76 6.45
N VAL A 68 3.45 13.01 7.56
CA VAL A 68 2.76 13.37 8.80
C VAL A 68 3.67 13.24 10.01
N ASP A 69 3.34 13.95 11.09
CA ASP A 69 3.95 13.74 12.40
C ASP A 69 3.26 12.61 13.19
N ASP A 70 3.70 12.39 14.43
CA ASP A 70 3.14 11.37 15.33
C ASP A 70 1.66 11.62 15.67
N SER A 71 1.14 12.84 15.46
CA SER A 71 -0.28 13.20 15.61
C SER A 71 -1.07 13.13 14.31
N LEU A 72 -0.49 12.54 13.25
CA LEU A 72 -1.05 12.49 11.90
C LEU A 72 -1.29 13.86 11.24
N ARG A 73 -0.63 14.92 11.74
CA ARG A 73 -0.71 16.26 11.14
C ARG A 73 0.14 16.33 9.90
N THR A 74 -0.40 16.94 8.86
CA THR A 74 0.38 17.28 7.68
C THR A 74 1.19 18.55 7.91
N SER A 75 1.94 18.99 6.90
CA SER A 75 2.61 20.30 6.91
C SER A 75 1.66 21.49 6.74
N VAL A 76 0.38 21.26 6.44
CA VAL A 76 -0.65 22.30 6.32
C VAL A 76 -1.43 22.36 7.65
N ALA A 77 -1.59 23.58 8.18
CA ALA A 77 -2.32 23.80 9.43
C ALA A 77 -3.75 23.25 9.33
N ASP A 78 -4.22 22.64 10.43
CA ASP A 78 -5.55 22.06 10.58
C ASP A 78 -5.90 20.94 9.56
N VAL A 79 -4.89 20.42 8.84
CA VAL A 79 -5.04 19.30 7.90
C VAL A 79 -4.28 18.09 8.44
N TYR A 80 -5.00 16.98 8.55
CA TYR A 80 -4.48 15.69 9.02
C TYR A 80 -4.64 14.65 7.90
N ALA A 81 -3.76 13.65 7.87
CA ALA A 81 -3.82 12.57 6.90
C ALA A 81 -3.70 11.20 7.56
N CYS A 82 -4.63 10.32 7.19
CA CYS A 82 -4.69 8.93 7.62
C CYS A 82 -5.24 8.08 6.46
N GLY A 83 -4.96 6.77 6.44
CA GLY A 83 -5.53 5.93 5.39
C GLY A 83 -4.73 4.67 5.13
N ASP A 84 -4.56 4.34 3.84
CA ASP A 84 -3.87 3.13 3.40
C ASP A 84 -2.44 3.06 3.95
N MET A 85 -2.33 2.32 5.05
CA MET A 85 -1.09 1.65 5.43
C MET A 85 -1.01 0.30 4.71
N ARG A 86 0.12 -0.38 4.89
CA ARG A 86 0.38 -1.72 4.35
C ARG A 86 -0.73 -2.76 4.66
N LEU A 87 -1.65 -2.49 5.60
CA LEU A 87 -2.79 -3.33 5.97
C LEU A 87 -4.10 -2.54 6.18
N TRP A 88 -5.21 -3.06 5.67
CA TRP A 88 -6.56 -2.49 5.82
C TRP A 88 -7.04 -2.37 7.28
N THR A 89 -6.61 -3.28 8.17
CA THR A 89 -6.96 -3.22 9.59
C THR A 89 -6.37 -2.01 10.30
N GLN A 90 -5.20 -1.53 9.84
CA GLN A 90 -4.56 -0.34 10.39
C GLN A 90 -5.25 0.94 9.92
N ALA A 91 -5.79 0.99 8.70
CA ALA A 91 -6.52 2.16 8.22
C ALA A 91 -7.71 2.55 9.14
N ARG A 92 -8.39 1.56 9.74
CA ARG A 92 -9.43 1.80 10.73
C ARG A 92 -8.89 2.42 12.02
N GLN A 93 -7.82 1.84 12.58
CA GLN A 93 -7.20 2.33 13.82
C GLN A 93 -6.64 3.74 13.62
N MET A 94 -6.05 4.01 12.46
CA MET A 94 -5.62 5.33 12.03
C MET A 94 -6.75 6.35 11.98
N GLY A 95 -7.91 5.98 11.45
CA GLY A 95 -9.06 6.88 11.41
C GLY A 95 -9.50 7.32 12.81
N ASP A 96 -9.54 6.38 13.77
CA ASP A 96 -9.86 6.71 15.16
C ASP A 96 -8.79 7.59 15.81
N TYR A 97 -7.52 7.25 15.61
CA TYR A 97 -6.40 8.04 16.13
C TYR A 97 -6.38 9.46 15.54
N CYS A 98 -6.55 9.58 14.22
CA CYS A 98 -6.63 10.86 13.51
C CYS A 98 -7.76 11.74 14.07
N ALA A 99 -8.94 11.17 14.31
CA ALA A 99 -10.05 11.88 14.91
C ALA A 99 -9.74 12.37 16.34
N ARG A 100 -9.08 11.54 17.15
CA ARG A 100 -8.62 11.94 18.49
C ARG A 100 -7.60 13.08 18.40
N SER A 101 -6.63 12.99 17.49
CA SER A 101 -5.62 14.02 17.27
C SER A 101 -6.25 15.35 16.84
N MET A 102 -7.29 15.32 16.00
CA MET A 102 -8.06 16.53 15.66
C MET A 102 -8.74 17.13 16.92
N MET A 103 -9.38 16.31 17.74
CA MET A 103 -10.15 16.77 18.92
C MET A 103 -9.27 17.25 20.08
N ALA A 104 -8.12 16.62 20.27
CA ALA A 104 -7.17 16.94 21.34
C ALA A 104 -6.07 17.91 20.89
N ASN A 105 -6.14 18.42 19.65
CA ASN A 105 -5.09 19.21 19.03
C ASN A 105 -3.70 18.55 19.19
N GLY A 106 -3.60 17.30 18.74
CA GLY A 106 -2.37 16.50 18.72
C GLY A 106 -1.87 16.01 20.08
N ASP A 107 -2.57 16.32 21.18
CA ASP A 107 -2.22 15.79 22.50
C ASP A 107 -2.82 14.38 22.70
N VAL A 108 -2.31 13.43 21.92
CA VAL A 108 -2.73 12.02 21.95
C VAL A 108 -1.49 11.13 21.87
N ASP A 109 -1.38 10.17 22.78
CA ASP A 109 -0.31 9.19 22.76
C ASP A 109 -0.47 8.20 21.60
N ILE A 110 0.62 7.96 20.88
CA ILE A 110 0.64 7.03 19.75
C ILE A 110 0.43 5.58 20.22
N ASP A 111 -0.46 4.86 19.56
CA ASP A 111 -0.75 3.46 19.85
C ASP A 111 0.36 2.54 19.28
N PHE A 112 0.72 1.47 20.00
CA PHE A 112 1.63 0.43 19.53
C PHE A 112 1.19 -0.20 18.19
N CYS A 113 -0.08 -0.10 17.82
CA CYS A 113 -0.61 -0.51 16.51
C CYS A 113 0.13 0.12 15.31
N PHE A 114 0.92 1.17 15.54
CA PHE A 114 1.77 1.85 14.56
C PHE A 114 3.22 1.34 14.48
N GLU A 115 3.66 0.49 15.40
CA GLU A 115 5.04 -0.01 15.46
C GLU A 115 5.17 -1.48 15.01
N LEU A 116 4.07 -2.24 15.08
CA LEU A 116 4.02 -3.64 14.70
C LEU A 116 2.90 -3.90 13.69
N PHE A 117 3.25 -4.56 12.59
CA PHE A 117 2.28 -5.06 11.64
C PHE A 117 2.41 -6.55 11.43
N THR A 118 1.25 -7.18 11.25
CA THR A 118 1.14 -8.62 11.07
C THR A 118 0.28 -8.89 9.87
N HIS A 119 0.88 -9.47 8.83
CA HIS A 119 0.13 -9.94 7.67
C HIS A 119 -0.15 -11.43 7.80
N THR A 120 -1.39 -11.81 7.50
CA THR A 120 -1.81 -13.21 7.40
C THR A 120 -2.41 -13.43 6.03
N THR A 121 -1.94 -14.47 5.33
CA THR A 121 -2.53 -14.92 4.07
C THR A 121 -2.90 -16.38 4.17
N THR A 122 -3.95 -16.80 3.47
CA THR A 122 -4.33 -18.20 3.36
C THR A 122 -4.21 -18.61 1.90
N PHE A 123 -3.44 -19.66 1.63
CA PHE A 123 -3.22 -20.18 0.29
C PHE A 123 -3.43 -21.69 0.32
N PHE A 124 -4.46 -22.18 -0.40
CA PHE A 124 -4.83 -23.59 -0.43
C PHE A 124 -4.93 -24.28 0.95
N GLY A 125 -5.56 -23.61 1.92
CA GLY A 125 -5.74 -24.14 3.28
C GLY A 125 -4.49 -24.01 4.17
N TYR A 126 -3.35 -23.59 3.62
CA TYR A 126 -2.17 -23.22 4.41
C TYR A 126 -2.27 -21.77 4.86
N LYS A 127 -1.96 -21.52 6.14
CA LYS A 127 -1.93 -20.18 6.71
C LYS A 127 -0.49 -19.70 6.82
N GLY A 128 -0.16 -18.61 6.12
CA GLY A 128 1.10 -17.89 6.24
C GLY A 128 0.97 -16.74 7.24
N PHE A 129 2.01 -16.54 8.05
CA PHE A 129 2.10 -15.47 9.04
C PHE A 129 3.42 -14.71 8.86
N LEU A 130 3.34 -13.40 8.68
CA LEU A 130 4.49 -12.52 8.47
C LEU A 130 4.40 -11.31 9.41
N PRO A 131 5.09 -11.35 10.56
CA PRO A 131 5.25 -10.19 11.41
C PRO A 131 6.37 -9.31 10.84
N LYS A 132 6.19 -8.01 10.84
CA LYS A 132 7.25 -7.05 10.57
C LYS A 132 7.08 -5.84 11.48
N SER A 133 8.19 -5.38 12.03
CA SER A 133 8.24 -4.17 12.86
C SER A 133 8.94 -3.09 12.06
N GLU A 134 8.29 -1.94 11.98
CA GLU A 134 8.78 -0.76 11.26
C GLU A 134 8.02 0.42 11.86
N ARG A 135 8.72 1.44 12.36
CA ARG A 135 8.07 2.66 12.88
C ARG A 135 7.48 3.43 11.71
N LEU A 136 6.35 4.10 11.92
CA LEU A 136 5.88 5.13 10.99
C LEU A 136 7.05 6.08 10.68
N ASN A 137 7.20 6.46 9.42
CA ASN A 137 8.19 7.45 8.99
C ASN A 137 7.84 8.79 9.63
N SER A 138 8.30 9.02 10.86
CA SER A 138 8.35 10.33 11.48
C SER A 138 9.42 11.14 10.75
N ALA A 139 9.02 12.24 10.12
CA ALA A 139 9.97 13.25 9.63
C ALA A 139 10.65 13.98 10.80
#